data_AF-A0A4Q4T6S0-F1
#
_entry.id   AF-A0A4Q4T6S0-F1
#
_cell.length_a   1.000
_cell.length_b   1.000
_cell.length_c   1.000
_cell.angle_alpha   90.00
_cell.angle_beta   90.00
_cell.angle_gamma   90.00
#
_symmetry.space_group_name_H-M   'P 1'
#
loop_
_entity.id
_entity.type
_entity.pdbx_description
1 polymer ?
#
loop_
_entity_poly.entity_id
_entity_poly.type
_entity_poly.pdbx_seq_one_letter_code
_entity_poly.pdbx_strand_id
1 'polypeptide(L)'
;MPSTTSSTTSTARPYLLRDEFIDSRNAQDRHLNDEFHSIRRSIDEVRHEFKDDVKKFKDEVKENFNAVDARFNTVDARFDRLEFDYQQIKVGSLQTTAYLRNFTLHNPILPIQPVVTFRPTEGILEPDHSLFPRHANEFYSLKALTTSRQRRMLAYLANFYDILSDHHHHSSDDNNSEDKDILIKDPGATMELLKAILGLQKDNFITFRKKAHRSASQPRQPPIKRSQLSSQNDTRDIRRIRLEVNSKRKPNDTSDGINISRLS
;
A
#
# COMPACT_ATOMS: atom_id res chain seq x y z
N MET A 1 61.61 -1.22 -101.22
CA MET A 1 60.30 -1.58 -101.80
C MET A 1 59.20 -0.95 -100.94
N PRO A 2 58.78 0.29 -101.25
CA PRO A 2 57.64 0.94 -100.59
C PRO A 2 56.40 0.93 -101.49
N SER A 3 55.21 0.87 -100.90
CA SER A 3 54.00 1.40 -101.52
C SER A 3 53.09 1.95 -100.43
N THR A 4 52.68 3.18 -100.70
CA THR A 4 52.17 4.21 -99.82
C THR A 4 50.64 4.27 -99.90
N THR A 5 50.06 5.07 -99.01
CA THR A 5 48.71 5.69 -99.03
C THR A 5 47.59 4.87 -98.35
N SER A 6 46.69 5.43 -97.55
CA SER A 6 46.22 6.82 -97.44
C SER A 6 45.55 7.07 -96.09
N SER A 7 46.03 8.07 -95.34
CA SER A 7 45.24 8.78 -94.34
C SER A 7 44.08 9.49 -95.04
N THR A 8 42.84 9.11 -94.74
CA THR A 8 41.67 9.93 -95.00
C THR A 8 41.52 10.92 -93.86
N THR A 9 42.01 12.13 -94.10
CA THR A 9 41.74 13.31 -93.30
C THR A 9 40.25 13.62 -93.35
N SER A 10 39.55 13.30 -92.25
CA SER A 10 38.20 13.77 -91.96
C SER A 10 38.24 15.30 -91.91
N THR A 11 37.78 15.93 -92.99
CA THR A 11 37.61 17.38 -93.08
C THR A 11 36.50 17.76 -92.12
N ALA A 12 36.88 18.36 -90.98
CA ALA A 12 35.96 18.87 -89.98
C ALA A 12 35.02 19.89 -90.63
N ARG A 13 33.77 19.49 -90.91
CA ARG A 13 32.69 20.41 -91.25
C ARG A 13 32.33 21.19 -89.98
N PRO A 14 32.48 22.53 -89.96
CA PRO A 14 32.22 23.33 -88.76
C PRO A 14 30.73 23.47 -88.41
N TYR A 15 29.84 23.01 -89.29
CA TYR A 15 28.39 23.08 -89.14
C TYR A 15 27.77 21.72 -89.46
N LEU A 16 26.86 21.27 -88.60
CA LEU A 16 26.01 20.10 -88.82
C LEU A 16 24.99 20.40 -89.92
N LEU A 17 24.64 19.39 -90.72
CA LEU A 17 23.46 19.52 -91.59
C LEU A 17 22.21 19.63 -90.71
N ARG A 18 21.18 20.30 -91.22
CA ARG A 18 19.92 20.54 -90.49
C ARG A 18 19.33 19.24 -89.93
N ASP A 19 19.34 18.19 -90.71
CA ASP A 19 18.76 16.90 -90.31
C ASP A 19 19.62 16.21 -89.25
N GLU A 20 20.96 16.28 -89.35
CA GLU A 20 21.89 15.79 -88.32
C GLU A 20 21.71 16.55 -86.98
N PHE A 21 21.46 17.87 -87.04
CA PHE A 21 21.15 18.65 -85.85
C PHE A 21 19.82 18.23 -85.21
N ILE A 22 18.77 18.02 -86.02
CA ILE A 22 17.47 17.55 -85.54
C ILE A 22 17.59 16.16 -84.92
N ASP A 23 18.33 15.24 -85.55
CA ASP A 23 18.55 13.90 -85.03
C ASP A 23 19.34 13.93 -83.72
N SER A 24 20.38 14.77 -83.64
CA SER A 24 21.14 14.97 -82.40
C SER A 24 20.26 15.50 -81.27
N ARG A 25 19.38 16.48 -81.56
CA ARG A 25 18.41 17.00 -80.59
C ARG A 25 17.40 15.95 -80.14
N ASN A 26 16.81 15.22 -81.09
CA ASN A 26 15.88 14.15 -80.79
C ASN A 26 16.54 13.04 -79.94
N ALA A 27 17.81 12.71 -80.20
CA ALA A 27 18.56 11.75 -79.40
C ALA A 27 18.82 12.27 -77.97
N GLN A 28 19.21 13.55 -77.82
CA GLN A 28 19.37 14.18 -76.50
C GLN A 28 18.07 14.22 -75.72
N ASP A 29 16.96 14.59 -76.36
CA ASP A 29 15.65 14.68 -75.72
C ASP A 29 15.16 13.30 -75.26
N ARG A 30 15.38 12.24 -76.07
CA ARG A 30 15.10 10.86 -75.66
C ARG A 30 15.90 10.47 -74.44
N HIS A 31 17.21 10.73 -74.46
CA HIS A 31 18.09 10.42 -73.33
C HIS A 31 17.66 11.16 -72.05
N LEU A 32 17.35 12.46 -72.14
CA LEU A 32 16.84 13.23 -71.00
C LEU A 32 15.51 12.68 -70.48
N ASN A 33 14.59 12.30 -71.37
CA ASN A 33 13.32 11.70 -70.98
C ASN A 33 13.52 10.36 -70.27
N ASP A 34 14.43 9.53 -70.73
CA ASP A 34 14.76 8.25 -70.11
C ASP A 34 15.35 8.46 -68.69
N GLU A 35 16.28 9.40 -68.54
CA GLU A 35 16.83 9.79 -67.23
C GLU A 35 15.75 10.34 -66.30
N PHE A 36 14.86 11.23 -66.78
CA PHE A 36 13.76 11.75 -65.98
C PHE A 36 12.77 10.65 -65.57
N HIS A 37 12.51 9.68 -66.45
CA HIS A 37 11.69 8.52 -66.11
C HIS A 37 12.36 7.64 -65.05
N SER A 38 13.67 7.42 -65.16
CA SER A 38 14.46 6.70 -64.16
C SER A 38 14.43 7.37 -62.79
N ILE A 39 14.69 8.69 -62.75
CA ILE A 39 14.66 9.49 -61.52
C ILE A 39 13.27 9.46 -60.89
N ARG A 40 12.20 9.61 -61.69
CA ARG A 40 10.82 9.54 -61.16
C ARG A 40 10.52 8.20 -60.51
N ARG A 41 10.91 7.09 -61.15
CA ARG A 41 10.76 5.74 -60.56
C ARG A 41 11.52 5.61 -59.25
N SER A 42 12.78 6.04 -59.21
CA SER A 42 13.59 5.99 -57.98
C SER A 42 12.99 6.83 -56.85
N ILE A 43 12.46 8.03 -57.15
CA ILE A 43 11.78 8.87 -56.16
C ILE A 43 10.51 8.18 -55.64
N ASP A 44 9.71 7.59 -56.54
CA ASP A 44 8.50 6.87 -56.16
C ASP A 44 8.81 5.65 -55.29
N GLU A 45 9.87 4.90 -55.61
CA GLU A 45 10.37 3.78 -54.81
C GLU A 45 10.77 4.22 -53.40
N VAL A 46 11.64 5.22 -53.27
CA VAL A 46 12.06 5.76 -51.96
C VAL A 46 10.86 6.29 -51.18
N ARG A 47 9.90 6.93 -51.85
CA ARG A 47 8.68 7.43 -51.20
C ARG A 47 7.82 6.28 -50.67
N HIS A 48 7.73 5.17 -51.41
CA HIS A 48 7.02 3.98 -50.97
C HIS A 48 7.72 3.31 -49.78
N GLU A 49 9.03 3.11 -49.85
CA GLU A 49 9.83 2.57 -48.74
C GLU A 49 9.70 3.40 -47.47
N PHE A 50 9.87 4.73 -47.58
CA PHE A 50 9.72 5.63 -46.44
C PHE A 50 8.31 5.58 -45.84
N LYS A 51 7.28 5.50 -46.67
CA LYS A 51 5.89 5.38 -46.20
C LYS A 51 5.67 4.07 -45.44
N ASP A 52 6.26 2.99 -45.92
CA ASP A 52 6.16 1.68 -45.27
C ASP A 52 6.93 1.65 -43.95
N ASP A 53 8.10 2.26 -43.89
CA ASP A 53 8.90 2.35 -42.66
C ASP A 53 8.24 3.24 -41.61
N VAL A 54 7.65 4.38 -42.01
CA VAL A 54 6.86 5.22 -41.10
C VAL A 54 5.65 4.45 -40.57
N LYS A 55 5.01 3.63 -41.41
CA LYS A 55 3.89 2.80 -40.98
C LYS A 55 4.33 1.74 -39.97
N LYS A 56 5.41 1.00 -40.26
CA LYS A 56 5.99 0.00 -39.34
C LYS A 56 6.36 0.63 -38.01
N PHE A 57 7.08 1.76 -38.04
CA PHE A 57 7.46 2.49 -36.83
C PHE A 57 6.23 2.90 -36.01
N LYS A 58 5.18 3.42 -36.66
CA LYS A 58 3.93 3.78 -35.98
C LYS A 58 3.27 2.57 -35.32
N ASP A 59 3.25 1.43 -36.00
CA ASP A 59 2.65 0.20 -35.48
C ASP A 59 3.47 -0.34 -34.28
N GLU A 60 4.81 -0.36 -34.38
CA GLU A 60 5.71 -0.73 -33.27
C GLU A 60 5.55 0.19 -32.05
N VAL A 61 5.49 1.50 -32.26
CA VAL A 61 5.26 2.47 -31.19
C VAL A 61 3.92 2.21 -30.51
N LYS A 62 2.86 1.93 -31.28
CA LYS A 62 1.54 1.61 -30.74
C LYS A 62 1.56 0.33 -29.91
N GLU A 63 2.22 -0.72 -30.39
CA GLU A 63 2.38 -1.96 -29.63
C GLU A 63 3.15 -1.75 -28.33
N ASN A 64 4.22 -0.96 -28.36
CA ASN A 64 4.99 -0.61 -27.17
C ASN A 64 4.15 0.16 -26.15
N PHE A 65 3.34 1.13 -26.58
CA PHE A 65 2.43 1.85 -25.67
C PHE A 65 1.39 0.90 -25.04
N ASN A 66 0.77 0.04 -25.83
CA ASN A 66 -0.17 -0.95 -25.29
C ASN A 66 0.49 -1.89 -24.27
N ALA A 67 1.74 -2.29 -24.51
CA ALA A 67 2.49 -3.11 -23.57
C ALA A 67 2.83 -2.36 -22.27
N VAL A 68 3.14 -1.07 -22.37
CA VAL A 68 3.36 -0.18 -21.21
C VAL A 68 2.08 -0.02 -20.40
N ASP A 69 0.94 0.25 -21.04
CA ASP A 69 -0.36 0.36 -20.37
C ASP A 69 -0.74 -0.92 -19.63
N ALA A 70 -0.55 -2.09 -20.26
CA ALA A 70 -0.79 -3.38 -19.61
C ALA A 70 0.09 -3.59 -18.36
N ARG A 71 1.35 -3.13 -18.40
CA ARG A 71 2.24 -3.17 -17.24
C ARG A 71 1.79 -2.21 -16.15
N PHE A 72 1.32 -1.01 -16.49
CA PHE A 72 0.77 -0.06 -15.51
C PHE A 72 -0.48 -0.61 -14.82
N ASN A 73 -1.43 -1.17 -15.57
CA ASN A 73 -2.61 -1.83 -14.99
C ASN A 73 -2.23 -2.96 -14.01
N THR A 74 -1.16 -3.70 -14.33
CA THR A 74 -0.64 -4.74 -13.43
C THR A 74 -0.03 -4.14 -12.15
N VAL A 75 0.63 -2.98 -12.25
CA VAL A 75 1.18 -2.26 -11.10
C VAL A 75 0.06 -1.71 -10.22
N ASP A 76 -0.98 -1.12 -10.79
CA ASP A 76 -2.13 -0.60 -10.04
C ASP A 76 -2.82 -1.71 -9.25
N ALA A 77 -3.10 -2.86 -9.88
CA ALA A 77 -3.69 -4.02 -9.20
C ALA A 77 -2.80 -4.54 -8.04
N ARG A 78 -1.48 -4.43 -8.16
CA ARG A 78 -0.56 -4.77 -7.07
C ARG A 78 -0.59 -3.74 -5.94
N PHE A 79 -0.76 -2.46 -6.25
CA PHE A 79 -0.90 -1.41 -5.23
C PHE A 79 -2.21 -1.56 -4.46
N ASP A 80 -3.33 -1.82 -5.12
CA ASP A 80 -4.62 -2.08 -4.46
C ASP A 80 -4.53 -3.24 -3.47
N ARG A 81 -3.85 -4.33 -3.88
CA ARG A 81 -3.60 -5.48 -3.01
C ARG A 81 -2.70 -5.11 -1.83
N LEU A 82 -1.62 -4.36 -2.06
CA LEU A 82 -0.72 -3.93 -0.98
C LEU A 82 -1.42 -3.01 0.03
N GLU A 83 -2.30 -2.13 -0.44
CA GLU A 83 -3.11 -1.28 0.43
C GLU A 83 -4.04 -2.12 1.30
N PHE A 84 -4.72 -3.11 0.72
CA PHE A 84 -5.56 -4.05 1.46
C PHE A 84 -4.74 -4.83 2.51
N ASP A 85 -3.62 -5.42 2.12
CA ASP A 85 -2.74 -6.17 3.03
C ASP A 85 -2.20 -5.28 4.16
N TYR A 86 -1.84 -4.03 3.86
CA TYR A 86 -1.39 -3.05 4.86
C TYR A 86 -2.50 -2.73 5.87
N GLN A 87 -3.73 -2.47 5.41
CA GLN A 87 -4.88 -2.22 6.28
C GLN A 87 -5.11 -3.41 7.23
N GLN A 88 -5.02 -4.64 6.71
CA GLN A 88 -5.18 -5.86 7.50
C GLN A 88 -4.09 -6.01 8.58
N ILE A 89 -2.82 -5.78 8.21
CA ILE A 89 -1.71 -5.81 9.17
C ILE A 89 -1.88 -4.74 10.25
N LYS A 90 -2.26 -3.52 9.85
CA LYS A 90 -2.50 -2.41 10.76
C LYS A 90 -3.61 -2.76 11.76
N VAL A 91 -4.72 -3.32 11.29
CA VAL A 91 -5.82 -3.77 12.16
C VAL A 91 -5.36 -4.88 13.10
N GLY A 92 -4.69 -5.91 12.60
CA GLY A 92 -4.15 -6.99 13.43
C GLY A 92 -3.22 -6.47 14.53
N SER A 93 -2.37 -5.48 14.22
CA SER A 93 -1.48 -4.82 15.19
C SER A 93 -2.26 -4.05 16.28
N LEU A 94 -3.27 -3.28 15.87
CA LEU A 94 -4.12 -2.52 16.79
C LEU A 94 -4.92 -3.46 17.70
N GLN A 95 -5.53 -4.50 17.13
CA GLN A 95 -6.27 -5.53 17.85
C GLN A 95 -5.37 -6.25 18.86
N THR A 96 -4.16 -6.68 18.45
CA THR A 96 -3.20 -7.34 19.33
C THR A 96 -2.79 -6.43 20.48
N THR A 97 -2.53 -5.15 20.21
CA THR A 97 -2.14 -4.17 21.22
C THR A 97 -3.26 -3.94 22.24
N ALA A 98 -4.50 -3.76 21.78
CA ALA A 98 -5.67 -3.61 22.63
C ALA A 98 -5.92 -4.86 23.47
N TYR A 99 -5.87 -6.05 22.85
CA TYR A 99 -6.04 -7.33 23.52
C TYR A 99 -5.00 -7.54 24.62
N LEU A 100 -3.70 -7.37 24.32
CA LEU A 100 -2.63 -7.56 25.31
C LEU A 100 -2.74 -6.58 26.47
N ARG A 101 -3.05 -5.30 26.19
CA ARG A 101 -3.29 -4.32 27.24
C ARG A 101 -4.43 -4.77 28.15
N ASN A 102 -5.57 -5.11 27.56
CA ASN A 102 -6.77 -5.53 28.29
C ASN A 102 -6.53 -6.82 29.10
N PHE A 103 -5.80 -7.77 28.53
CA PHE A 103 -5.40 -9.01 29.19
C PHE A 103 -4.59 -8.77 30.45
N THR A 104 -3.68 -7.79 30.43
CA THR A 104 -2.87 -7.40 31.59
C THR A 104 -3.60 -6.50 32.60
N LEU A 105 -4.86 -6.12 32.35
CA LEU A 105 -5.62 -5.30 33.31
C LEU A 105 -5.96 -6.11 34.56
N HIS A 106 -5.48 -5.63 35.71
CA HIS A 106 -5.81 -6.16 37.02
C HIS A 106 -6.77 -5.26 37.80
N ASN A 107 -6.66 -3.94 37.62
CA ASN A 107 -7.53 -2.98 38.29
C ASN A 107 -8.81 -2.78 37.48
N PRO A 108 -10.00 -3.11 38.02
CA PRO A 108 -11.25 -3.09 37.28
C PRO A 108 -11.81 -1.69 36.99
N ILE A 109 -11.18 -0.63 37.49
CA ILE A 109 -11.55 0.78 37.27
C ILE A 109 -10.73 1.38 36.11
N LEU A 110 -9.62 0.75 35.73
CA LEU A 110 -8.80 1.23 34.61
C LEU A 110 -9.55 1.08 33.28
N PRO A 111 -9.26 1.97 32.31
CA PRO A 111 -9.99 1.97 31.05
C PRO A 111 -9.69 0.72 30.22
N ILE A 112 -10.74 0.16 29.64
CA ILE A 112 -10.62 -0.91 28.63
C ILE A 112 -10.32 -0.25 27.29
N GLN A 113 -9.33 -0.78 26.57
CA GLN A 113 -9.05 -0.31 25.21
C GLN A 113 -9.94 -1.05 24.20
N PRO A 114 -10.67 -0.33 23.34
CA PRO A 114 -11.48 -0.98 22.31
C PRO A 114 -10.62 -1.77 21.33
N VAL A 115 -11.15 -2.89 20.87
CA VAL A 115 -10.58 -3.68 19.77
C VAL A 115 -11.22 -3.18 18.49
N VAL A 116 -10.42 -2.73 17.53
CA VAL A 116 -10.90 -2.21 16.24
C VAL A 116 -11.38 -3.36 15.34
N THR A 117 -12.30 -3.07 14.42
CA THR A 117 -12.77 -4.03 13.40
C THR A 117 -12.42 -3.52 12.01
N PHE A 118 -12.23 -4.43 11.06
CA PHE A 118 -12.00 -4.10 9.65
C PHE A 118 -13.19 -4.56 8.83
N ARG A 119 -13.76 -3.64 8.04
CA ARG A 119 -14.77 -3.96 7.03
C ARG A 119 -14.23 -3.54 5.67
N PRO A 120 -14.18 -4.43 4.66
CA PRO A 120 -13.61 -4.11 3.34
C PRO A 120 -14.19 -2.85 2.67
N THR A 121 -15.45 -2.53 2.94
CA THR A 121 -16.16 -1.38 2.35
C THR A 121 -16.01 -0.07 3.15
N GLU A 122 -15.84 -0.16 4.47
CA GLU A 122 -15.84 1.01 5.38
C GLU A 122 -14.44 1.30 5.94
N GLY A 123 -13.50 0.37 5.78
CA GLY A 123 -12.13 0.46 6.29
C GLY A 123 -12.03 0.02 7.76
N ILE A 124 -11.12 0.69 8.48
CA ILE A 124 -10.88 0.45 9.91
C ILE A 124 -11.93 1.21 10.71
N LEU A 125 -12.67 0.48 11.55
CA LEU A 125 -13.71 1.03 12.39
C LEU A 125 -13.30 0.99 13.87
N GLU A 126 -13.51 2.12 14.54
CA GLU A 126 -13.37 2.23 15.98
C GLU A 126 -14.76 2.24 16.64
N PRO A 127 -14.94 1.54 17.77
CA PRO A 127 -16.19 1.60 18.52
C PRO A 127 -16.48 3.02 19.03
N ASP A 128 -17.76 3.40 19.06
CA ASP A 128 -18.21 4.63 19.69
C ASP A 128 -17.94 4.57 21.20
N HIS A 129 -17.12 5.50 21.69
CA HIS A 129 -16.76 5.64 23.09
C HIS A 129 -17.96 5.90 24.03
N SER A 130 -19.08 6.41 23.52
CA SER A 130 -20.29 6.67 24.31
C SER A 130 -21.04 5.38 24.66
N LEU A 131 -20.99 4.40 23.74
CA LEU A 131 -21.62 3.09 23.81
C LEU A 131 -20.62 1.97 24.15
N PHE A 132 -19.34 2.30 24.30
CA PHE A 132 -18.31 1.35 24.72
C PHE A 132 -18.12 1.37 26.26
N PRO A 133 -17.98 0.19 26.91
CA PRO A 133 -17.73 0.10 28.35
C PRO A 133 -16.40 0.77 28.73
N ARG A 134 -16.42 1.72 29.66
CA ARG A 134 -15.23 2.46 30.05
C ARG A 134 -14.24 1.59 30.80
N HIS A 135 -14.72 0.72 31.69
CA HIS A 135 -13.88 -0.11 32.55
C HIS A 135 -14.53 -1.47 32.87
N ALA A 136 -13.76 -2.43 33.38
CA ALA A 136 -14.22 -3.80 33.59
C ALA A 136 -15.47 -3.93 34.47
N ASN A 137 -15.64 -3.07 35.49
CA ASN A 137 -16.86 -3.08 36.30
C ASN A 137 -18.14 -2.77 35.49
N GLU A 138 -18.05 -1.85 34.52
CA GLU A 138 -19.17 -1.46 33.67
C GLU A 138 -19.46 -2.57 32.66
N PHE A 139 -18.41 -3.15 32.08
CA PHE A 139 -18.50 -4.32 31.23
C PHE A 139 -19.23 -5.45 31.96
N TYR A 140 -18.73 -5.94 33.10
CA TYR A 140 -19.37 -7.06 33.81
C TYR A 140 -20.78 -6.77 34.35
N SER A 141 -21.16 -5.48 34.50
CA SER A 141 -22.53 -5.10 34.86
C SER A 141 -23.54 -5.39 33.73
N LEU A 142 -23.07 -5.52 32.48
CA LEU A 142 -23.91 -5.87 31.33
C LEU A 142 -24.58 -7.24 31.45
N LYS A 143 -24.07 -8.14 32.29
CA LYS A 143 -24.67 -9.47 32.51
C LYS A 143 -26.07 -9.40 33.10
N ALA A 144 -26.36 -8.38 33.92
CA ALA A 144 -27.64 -8.24 34.61
C ALA A 144 -28.67 -7.40 33.83
N LEU A 145 -28.24 -6.67 32.79
CA LEU A 145 -29.09 -5.82 31.93
C LEU A 145 -30.11 -4.95 32.69
N THR A 146 -29.73 -4.41 33.84
CA THR A 146 -30.64 -3.69 34.74
C THR A 146 -31.12 -2.35 34.18
N THR A 147 -30.31 -1.72 33.32
CA THR A 147 -30.58 -0.38 32.78
C THR A 147 -30.81 -0.43 31.27
N SER A 148 -31.71 0.43 30.74
CA SER A 148 -31.90 0.60 29.29
C SER A 148 -30.59 0.92 28.56
N ARG A 149 -29.73 1.75 29.16
CA ARG A 149 -28.37 2.03 28.66
C ARG A 149 -27.53 0.76 28.51
N GLN A 150 -27.61 -0.18 29.45
CA GLN A 150 -26.85 -1.43 29.38
C GLN A 150 -27.35 -2.34 28.26
N ARG A 151 -28.67 -2.40 28.03
CA ARG A 151 -29.26 -3.12 26.89
C ARG A 151 -28.78 -2.55 25.55
N ARG A 152 -28.84 -1.22 25.40
CA ARG A 152 -28.35 -0.53 24.19
C ARG A 152 -26.85 -0.74 23.96
N MET A 153 -26.05 -0.65 25.03
CA MET A 153 -24.61 -0.88 24.98
C MET A 153 -24.29 -2.32 24.55
N LEU A 154 -24.96 -3.33 25.13
CA LEU A 154 -24.72 -4.72 24.73
C LEU A 154 -25.14 -4.99 23.29
N ALA A 155 -26.29 -4.46 22.86
CA ALA A 155 -26.77 -4.56 21.48
C ALA A 155 -25.80 -3.92 20.49
N TYR A 156 -25.29 -2.72 20.82
CA TYR A 156 -24.28 -2.04 20.03
C TYR A 156 -23.01 -2.87 19.87
N LEU A 157 -22.44 -3.37 20.98
CA LEU A 157 -21.22 -4.18 20.94
C LEU A 157 -21.42 -5.47 20.16
N ALA A 158 -22.56 -6.12 20.31
CA ALA A 158 -22.87 -7.36 19.61
C ALA A 158 -22.99 -7.14 18.09
N ASN A 159 -23.54 -6.01 17.67
CA ASN A 159 -23.60 -5.61 16.27
C ASN A 159 -22.23 -5.14 15.72
N PHE A 160 -21.45 -4.40 16.52
CA PHE A 160 -20.15 -3.90 16.09
C PHE A 160 -19.12 -5.01 15.86
N TYR A 161 -19.12 -6.04 16.71
CA TYR A 161 -18.24 -7.20 16.60
C TYR A 161 -18.86 -8.37 15.83
N ASP A 162 -19.97 -8.13 15.11
CA ASP A 162 -20.66 -9.11 14.27
C ASP A 162 -20.96 -10.45 14.97
N ILE A 163 -21.27 -10.41 16.28
CA ILE A 163 -21.53 -11.59 17.13
C ILE A 163 -22.88 -12.25 16.80
N LEU A 164 -23.79 -11.49 16.20
CA LEU A 164 -25.19 -11.89 15.97
C LEU A 164 -25.50 -12.29 14.52
N SER A 165 -24.49 -12.31 13.64
CA SER A 165 -24.68 -12.34 12.18
C SER A 165 -25.12 -13.68 11.58
N ASP A 166 -25.52 -14.67 12.38
CA ASP A 166 -25.93 -16.00 11.87
C ASP A 166 -27.41 -16.07 11.40
N HIS A 167 -28.17 -14.97 11.40
CA HIS A 167 -29.63 -14.99 11.12
C HIS A 167 -30.21 -13.87 10.23
N HIS A 168 -29.41 -13.20 9.39
CA HIS A 168 -29.97 -12.26 8.41
C HIS A 168 -29.76 -12.66 6.94
N HIS A 169 -29.84 -13.97 6.67
CA HIS A 169 -30.40 -14.45 5.41
C HIS A 169 -31.75 -15.07 5.71
N HIS A 170 -32.80 -14.25 5.76
CA HIS A 170 -34.11 -14.56 5.19
C HIS A 170 -35.09 -13.39 5.43
N SER A 171 -35.57 -12.88 4.31
CA SER A 171 -36.98 -12.56 4.08
C SER A 171 -37.52 -11.19 4.50
N SER A 172 -37.98 -10.52 3.43
CA SER A 172 -39.18 -9.69 3.32
C SER A 172 -39.06 -8.23 3.65
N ASP A 173 -39.18 -7.43 2.58
CA ASP A 173 -40.13 -6.31 2.51
C ASP A 173 -41.19 -6.39 3.59
N ASP A 174 -41.08 -5.55 4.62
CA ASP A 174 -42.22 -4.76 5.03
C ASP A 174 -41.78 -3.53 5.81
N ASN A 175 -42.48 -2.43 5.53
CA ASN A 175 -42.20 -1.10 6.03
C ASN A 175 -42.55 -0.97 7.52
N ASN A 176 -41.86 -0.03 8.18
CA ASN A 176 -42.09 0.47 9.55
C ASN A 176 -41.77 -0.46 10.73
N SER A 177 -40.66 -0.16 11.42
CA SER A 177 -40.68 0.10 12.87
C SER A 177 -39.31 0.62 13.30
N GLU A 178 -39.29 1.85 13.78
CA GLU A 178 -38.31 2.30 14.78
C GLU A 178 -38.34 1.30 15.96
N ASP A 179 -37.19 1.02 16.58
CA ASP A 179 -36.96 -0.07 17.55
C ASP A 179 -36.92 -1.50 16.95
N LYS A 180 -35.93 -1.76 16.09
CA LYS A 180 -35.30 -3.10 16.10
C LYS A 180 -34.47 -3.22 17.38
N ASP A 181 -35.14 -3.46 18.50
CA ASP A 181 -34.50 -4.04 19.68
C ASP A 181 -33.82 -5.32 19.19
N ILE A 182 -32.50 -5.26 18.97
CA ILE A 182 -31.70 -6.41 18.59
C ILE A 182 -31.90 -7.43 19.71
N LEU A 183 -32.76 -8.42 19.47
CA LEU A 183 -33.18 -9.38 20.47
C LEU A 183 -32.00 -10.33 20.73
N ILE A 184 -31.19 -9.98 21.73
CA ILE A 184 -30.07 -10.81 22.18
C ILE A 184 -30.67 -12.06 22.84
N LYS A 185 -30.70 -13.16 22.09
CA LYS A 185 -31.28 -14.44 22.53
C LYS A 185 -30.63 -14.97 23.82
N ASP A 186 -29.32 -14.81 23.96
CA ASP A 186 -28.59 -15.16 25.19
C ASP A 186 -27.53 -14.09 25.54
N PRO A 187 -27.88 -13.15 26.43
CA PRO A 187 -26.93 -12.15 26.93
C PRO A 187 -25.70 -12.76 27.60
N GLY A 188 -25.82 -13.96 28.18
CA GLY A 188 -24.71 -14.67 28.82
C GLY A 188 -23.66 -15.12 27.82
N ALA A 189 -24.07 -15.82 26.76
CA ALA A 189 -23.17 -16.27 25.69
C ALA A 189 -22.56 -15.10 24.92
N THR A 190 -23.35 -14.07 24.58
CA THR A 190 -22.83 -12.86 23.90
C THR A 190 -21.75 -12.18 24.74
N MET A 191 -21.96 -12.12 26.07
CA MET A 191 -20.99 -11.53 26.98
C MET A 191 -19.69 -12.34 27.11
N GLU A 192 -19.78 -13.67 27.11
CA GLU A 192 -18.61 -14.55 27.13
C GLU A 192 -17.77 -14.41 25.86
N LEU A 193 -18.40 -14.28 24.70
CA LEU A 193 -17.71 -14.02 23.43
C LEU A 193 -17.07 -12.61 23.42
N LEU A 194 -17.80 -11.58 23.86
CA LEU A 194 -17.24 -10.23 24.00
C LEU A 194 -16.05 -10.20 24.97
N LYS A 195 -16.12 -10.96 26.07
CA LYS A 195 -15.02 -11.08 27.02
C LYS A 195 -13.78 -11.67 26.35
N ALA A 196 -13.96 -12.70 25.51
CA ALA A 196 -12.89 -13.32 24.75
C ALA A 196 -12.28 -12.34 23.73
N ILE A 197 -13.11 -11.64 22.94
CA ILE A 197 -12.68 -10.66 21.94
C ILE A 197 -11.89 -9.52 22.59
N LEU A 198 -12.39 -8.97 23.70
CA LEU A 198 -11.74 -7.86 24.40
C LEU A 198 -10.53 -8.31 25.25
N GLY A 199 -10.28 -9.61 25.39
CA GLY A 199 -9.17 -10.14 26.19
C GLY A 199 -9.31 -9.95 27.69
N LEU A 200 -10.54 -9.83 28.21
CA LEU A 200 -10.76 -9.51 29.63
C LEU A 200 -10.71 -10.75 30.53
N GLN A 201 -9.73 -10.79 31.44
CA GLN A 201 -9.55 -11.90 32.37
C GLN A 201 -10.22 -11.63 33.72
N LYS A 202 -11.35 -12.30 33.98
CA LYS A 202 -12.14 -12.10 35.22
C LYS A 202 -11.32 -12.34 36.49
N ASP A 203 -10.42 -13.31 36.46
CA ASP A 203 -9.62 -13.72 37.62
C ASP A 203 -8.61 -12.66 38.05
N ASN A 204 -8.09 -11.86 37.11
CA ASN A 204 -7.19 -10.74 37.41
C ASN A 204 -7.90 -9.70 38.30
N PHE A 205 -9.18 -9.43 38.03
CA PHE A 205 -9.96 -8.49 38.83
C PHE A 205 -10.35 -9.08 40.20
N ILE A 206 -10.65 -10.38 40.27
CA ILE A 206 -10.98 -11.06 41.54
C ILE A 206 -9.74 -11.07 42.45
N THR A 207 -8.57 -11.44 41.92
CA THR A 207 -7.31 -11.45 42.66
C THR A 207 -6.91 -10.06 43.12
N PHE A 208 -7.06 -9.04 42.27
CA PHE A 208 -6.86 -7.64 42.64
C PHE A 208 -7.77 -7.22 43.80
N ARG A 209 -9.08 -7.49 43.73
CA ARG A 209 -10.02 -7.18 44.82
C ARG A 209 -9.60 -7.89 46.11
N LYS A 210 -9.30 -9.19 46.07
CA LYS A 210 -8.84 -9.94 47.24
C LYS A 210 -7.58 -9.32 47.86
N LYS A 211 -6.61 -8.93 47.03
CA LYS A 211 -5.37 -8.26 47.47
C LYS A 211 -5.66 -6.89 48.09
N ALA A 212 -6.50 -6.08 47.47
CA ALA A 212 -6.89 -4.78 47.99
C ALA A 212 -7.60 -4.87 49.35
N HIS A 213 -8.50 -5.85 49.53
CA HIS A 213 -9.17 -6.09 50.83
C HIS A 213 -8.16 -6.49 51.92
N ARG A 214 -7.20 -7.38 51.60
CA ARG A 214 -6.12 -7.75 52.53
C ARG A 214 -5.28 -6.54 52.94
N SER A 215 -4.90 -5.68 51.98
CA SER A 215 -4.13 -4.47 52.25
C SER A 215 -4.91 -3.41 53.02
N ALA A 216 -6.23 -3.33 52.85
CA ALA A 216 -7.08 -2.43 53.63
C ALA A 216 -7.29 -2.93 55.07
N SER A 217 -7.34 -4.25 55.28
CA SER A 217 -7.44 -4.86 56.62
C SER A 217 -6.12 -4.86 57.40
N GLN A 218 -4.99 -4.68 56.72
CA GLN A 218 -3.69 -4.63 57.38
C GLN A 218 -3.45 -3.23 57.96
N PRO A 219 -3.07 -3.09 59.24
CA PRO A 219 -2.76 -1.79 59.82
C PRO A 219 -1.62 -1.15 59.02
N ARG A 220 -1.86 0.06 58.51
CA ARG A 220 -0.83 0.84 57.79
C ARG A 220 0.36 1.00 58.73
N GLN A 221 1.50 0.39 58.38
CA GLN A 221 2.72 0.68 59.12
C GLN A 221 3.00 2.18 59.01
N PRO A 222 3.37 2.83 60.12
CA PRO A 222 3.69 4.25 60.09
C PRO A 222 4.80 4.49 59.05
N PRO A 223 4.76 5.62 58.32
CA PRO A 223 5.76 5.92 57.32
C PRO A 223 7.15 5.85 57.98
N ILE A 224 7.99 4.93 57.51
CA ILE A 224 9.35 4.79 57.98
C ILE A 224 10.04 6.12 57.69
N LYS A 225 10.31 6.90 58.75
CA LYS A 225 11.12 8.11 58.63
C LYS A 225 12.48 7.67 58.09
N ARG A 226 12.85 8.23 56.94
CA ARG A 226 14.02 7.91 56.10
C ARG A 226 15.38 7.91 56.84
N SER A 227 15.42 8.31 58.11
CA SER A 227 16.61 8.38 58.97
C SER A 227 16.93 7.09 59.75
N GLN A 228 16.15 6.01 59.62
CA GLN A 228 16.38 4.74 60.35
C GLN A 228 17.01 3.63 59.48
N LEU A 229 17.48 3.94 58.26
CA LEU A 229 18.13 2.98 57.36
C LEU A 229 19.67 3.12 57.40
N SER A 230 20.30 2.76 58.51
CA SER A 230 21.74 2.48 58.63
C SER A 230 21.96 1.85 60.01
N SER A 231 22.27 0.57 60.16
CA SER A 231 23.57 -0.06 59.87
C SER A 231 23.45 -1.60 60.07
N GLN A 232 24.39 -2.35 59.46
CA GLN A 232 24.57 -3.83 59.41
C GLN A 232 23.90 -4.51 58.21
N ASN A 233 24.58 -5.10 57.23
CA ASN A 233 26.00 -5.46 57.08
C ASN A 233 26.41 -5.44 55.60
N ASP A 234 27.71 -5.21 55.41
CA ASP A 234 28.46 -5.09 54.17
C ASP A 234 28.59 -6.36 53.31
N THR A 235 28.94 -6.06 52.04
CA THR A 235 29.51 -6.91 50.96
C THR A 235 28.47 -7.65 50.10
N ARG A 236 28.38 -7.47 48.78
CA ARG A 236 29.41 -7.28 47.75
C ARG A 236 28.89 -6.49 46.53
N ASP A 237 29.84 -5.89 45.85
CA ASP A 237 29.80 -5.15 44.58
C ASP A 237 28.79 -5.62 43.51
N ILE A 238 28.23 -4.67 42.74
CA ILE A 238 28.62 -4.38 41.34
C ILE A 238 27.65 -3.33 40.73
N ARG A 239 28.21 -2.13 40.50
CA ARG A 239 27.99 -1.18 39.37
C ARG A 239 26.55 -0.86 38.94
N ARG A 240 26.02 0.26 39.44
CA ARG A 240 25.11 1.11 38.66
C ARG A 240 25.93 1.88 37.62
N ILE A 241 25.81 1.50 36.35
CA ILE A 241 26.27 2.32 35.23
C ILE A 241 25.29 3.48 35.08
N ARG A 242 25.74 4.67 35.45
CA ARG A 242 25.12 5.96 35.16
C ARG A 242 25.52 6.32 33.73
N LEU A 243 24.56 6.28 32.80
CA LEU A 243 24.74 6.80 31.44
C LEU A 243 24.77 8.33 31.53
N GLU A 244 25.97 8.89 31.65
CA GLU A 244 26.24 10.28 31.33
C GLU A 244 26.19 10.41 29.80
N VAL A 245 25.12 11.01 29.28
CA VAL A 245 24.99 11.37 27.86
C VAL A 245 25.90 12.57 27.59
N ASN A 246 27.14 12.28 27.19
CA ASN A 246 28.10 13.31 26.81
C ASN A 246 27.80 13.77 25.36
N SER A 247 27.16 14.93 25.24
CA SER A 247 26.98 15.67 24.00
C SER A 247 28.33 16.20 23.53
N LYS A 248 28.88 15.62 22.45
CA LYS A 248 29.87 16.23 21.56
C LYS A 248 29.92 15.45 20.24
N ARG A 249 29.19 15.94 19.23
CA ARG A 249 29.50 15.67 17.82
C ARG A 249 29.67 17.03 17.13
N LYS A 250 30.93 17.36 16.80
CA LYS A 250 31.24 18.30 15.71
C LYS A 250 31.44 17.50 14.42
N PRO A 251 31.17 18.12 13.26
CA PRO A 251 31.05 17.46 11.98
C PRO A 251 32.44 17.23 11.38
N ASN A 252 32.57 16.23 10.51
CA ASN A 252 33.52 16.26 9.42
C ASN A 252 33.00 15.42 8.27
N ASP A 253 32.93 16.09 7.11
CA ASP A 253 32.91 15.53 5.77
C ASP A 253 33.86 14.34 5.65
N THR A 254 33.48 13.34 4.86
CA THR A 254 34.22 12.98 3.64
C THR A 254 33.32 12.06 2.81
N SER A 255 33.16 12.45 1.55
CA SER A 255 32.68 11.66 0.43
C SER A 255 33.22 10.23 0.39
N ASP A 256 32.39 9.26 0.03
CA ASP A 256 32.83 8.22 -0.89
C ASP A 256 31.64 7.61 -1.64
N GLY A 257 31.76 7.64 -2.95
CA GLY A 257 30.76 7.26 -3.92
C GLY A 257 30.48 5.76 -3.92
N ILE A 258 29.20 5.41 -3.90
CA ILE A 258 28.74 4.04 -4.12
C ILE A 258 28.59 3.86 -5.63
N ASN A 259 29.57 3.19 -6.22
CA ASN A 259 29.57 2.75 -7.61
C ASN A 259 28.83 1.41 -7.70
N ILE A 260 27.60 1.42 -8.23
CA ILE A 260 26.85 0.19 -8.54
C ILE A 260 26.84 0.06 -10.06
N SER A 261 27.64 -0.86 -10.58
CA SER A 261 27.61 -1.29 -11.97
C SER A 261 27.96 -2.76 -12.05
N ARG A 262 27.22 -3.46 -12.91
CA ARG A 262 27.33 -4.87 -13.36
C ARG A 262 26.65 -5.96 -12.53
N LEU A 263 25.40 -6.21 -12.90
CA LEU A 263 24.93 -7.56 -13.23
C LEU A 263 24.15 -7.48 -14.55
N SER A 264 24.82 -7.88 -15.63
CA SER A 264 24.25 -8.37 -16.89
C SER A 264 25.24 -9.40 -17.41
#